data_AF-A0A1V5D160-F1
#
_entry.id   AF-A0A1V5D160-F1
#
_cell.length_a   1.000
_cell.length_b   1.000
_cell.length_c   1.000
_cell.angle_alpha   90.00
_cell.angle_beta   90.00
_cell.angle_gamma   90.00
#
_symmetry.space_group_name_H-M   'P 1'
#
loop_
_entity.id
_entity.type
_entity.pdbx_description
1 polymer ?
#
loop_
_entity_poly.entity_id
_entity_poly.type
_entity_poly.pdbx_seq_one_letter_code
_entity_poly.pdbx_strand_id
1 'polypeptide(L)'
;MIEIPLSRGKIALIDDEDYALISPYKWWASKDRSGKLWYATTTLKIQEKWGHMKMHRLILGAPLSMDVDHCNHDGLDNRRQNLRICSRTENNRNQRPLRGGTSIFKGVHFSRDTGSWAAQISKGGGPATHLGLFATEVEAAEAYNRAAVEFYGEFAEINHIPEGICPIIVCRTWGTSKYRGVSWDRKKRKWVSLIQHKHKVYFLGQFDDEVEAAIAYDKAARHYKGHMAKLNFPKMEMNHE
;
A
#
# COMPACT_ATOMS: atom_id res chain seq x y z
N MET A 1 0.11 24.04 -14.06
CA MET A 1 1.20 23.06 -13.77
C MET A 1 2.36 23.34 -14.69
N ILE A 2 3.57 23.50 -14.15
CA ILE A 2 4.81 23.75 -14.91
C ILE A 2 5.83 22.65 -14.65
N GLU A 3 6.54 22.28 -15.72
CA GLU A 3 7.66 21.36 -15.70
C GLU A 3 8.99 22.12 -15.63
N ILE A 4 9.81 21.79 -14.63
CA ILE A 4 11.15 22.34 -14.44
C ILE A 4 12.18 21.27 -14.81
N PRO A 5 12.96 21.45 -15.90
CA PRO A 5 14.00 20.52 -16.26
C PRO A 5 15.15 20.57 -15.24
N LEU A 6 15.62 19.40 -14.83
CA LEU A 6 16.71 19.21 -13.89
C LEU A 6 17.89 18.51 -14.56
N SER A 7 19.02 18.45 -13.86
CA SER A 7 20.14 17.60 -14.25
C SER A 7 19.73 16.12 -14.36
N ARG A 8 20.50 15.34 -15.13
CA ARG A 8 20.28 13.89 -15.34
C ARG A 8 18.95 13.55 -16.04
N GLY A 9 18.41 14.49 -16.83
CA GLY A 9 17.18 14.29 -17.60
C GLY A 9 15.93 14.10 -16.74
N LYS A 10 15.94 14.62 -15.52
CA LYS A 10 14.78 14.59 -14.61
C LYS A 10 13.95 15.86 -14.77
N ILE A 11 12.68 15.77 -14.43
CA ILE A 11 11.73 16.87 -14.49
C ILE A 11 11.07 16.96 -13.12
N ALA A 12 10.97 18.17 -12.58
CA ALA A 12 10.14 18.46 -11.41
C ALA A 12 8.85 19.14 -11.83
N LEU A 13 7.75 18.80 -11.16
CA LEU A 13 6.43 19.41 -11.36
C LEU A 13 6.19 20.46 -10.27
N ILE A 14 5.68 21.62 -10.66
CA ILE A 14 5.26 22.69 -9.73
C ILE A 14 3.91 23.28 -10.17
N ASP A 15 3.25 24.00 -9.26
CA ASP A 15 2.09 24.82 -9.60
C ASP A 15 2.52 26.15 -10.24
N ASP A 16 1.59 26.78 -10.95
CA ASP A 16 1.88 27.96 -11.76
C ASP A 16 2.18 29.18 -10.87
N GLU A 17 1.56 29.25 -9.70
CA GLU A 17 1.79 30.34 -8.74
C GLU A 17 3.21 30.32 -8.16
N ASP A 18 3.85 29.16 -8.12
CA ASP A 18 5.19 29.00 -7.54
C ASP A 18 6.30 29.27 -8.56
N TYR A 19 5.99 29.41 -9.85
CA TYR A 19 7.00 29.57 -10.90
C TYR A 19 7.90 30.80 -10.68
N ALA A 20 7.32 31.93 -10.28
CA ALA A 20 8.07 33.16 -10.02
C ALA A 20 9.06 33.00 -8.85
N LEU A 21 8.74 32.16 -7.85
CA LEU A 21 9.61 31.86 -6.73
C LEU A 21 10.75 30.90 -7.12
N ILE A 22 10.49 29.97 -8.04
CA ILE A 22 11.39 28.87 -8.38
C ILE A 22 12.34 29.22 -9.54
N SER A 23 11.86 29.96 -10.54
CA SER A 23 12.58 30.28 -11.78
C SER A 23 13.91 31.05 -11.62
N PRO A 24 14.15 31.87 -10.59
CA PRO A 24 15.43 32.58 -10.44
C PRO A 24 16.61 31.65 -10.13
N TYR A 25 16.34 30.42 -9.70
CA TYR A 25 17.35 29.50 -9.19
C TYR A 25 17.65 28.37 -10.17
N LYS A 26 18.91 27.90 -10.17
CA LYS A 26 19.32 26.71 -10.93
C LYS A 26 19.09 25.46 -10.11
N TRP A 27 18.27 24.55 -10.62
CA TRP A 27 17.89 23.31 -9.95
C TRP A 27 18.61 22.10 -10.53
N TRP A 28 19.00 21.15 -9.67
CA TRP A 28 19.54 19.87 -10.08
C TRP A 28 18.86 18.71 -9.34
N ALA A 29 18.86 17.54 -9.97
CA ALA A 29 18.34 16.33 -9.36
C ALA A 29 19.36 15.74 -8.38
N SER A 30 18.95 15.55 -7.15
CA SER A 30 19.74 14.94 -6.07
C SER A 30 18.99 13.75 -5.47
N LYS A 31 19.71 12.71 -5.07
CA LYS A 31 19.10 11.56 -4.40
C LYS A 31 18.97 11.78 -2.91
N ASP A 32 17.98 11.14 -2.32
CA ASP A 32 17.88 11.01 -0.86
C ASP A 32 19.00 10.11 -0.30
N ARG A 33 19.15 10.07 1.03
CA ARG A 33 20.20 9.27 1.69
C ARG A 33 20.06 7.76 1.39
N SER A 34 18.85 7.27 1.14
CA SER A 34 18.62 5.86 0.78
C SER A 34 18.88 5.55 -0.70
N GLY A 35 19.05 6.58 -1.54
CA GLY A 35 19.29 6.46 -2.98
C GLY A 35 18.06 6.09 -3.81
N LYS A 36 16.87 6.05 -3.20
CA LYS A 36 15.60 5.61 -3.81
C LYS A 36 14.81 6.75 -4.42
N LEU A 37 14.79 7.91 -3.76
CA LEU A 37 13.98 9.06 -4.16
C LEU A 37 14.86 10.16 -4.77
N TRP A 38 14.29 10.88 -5.73
CA TRP A 38 14.89 12.06 -6.34
C TRP A 38 14.23 13.31 -5.80
N TYR A 39 15.03 14.34 -5.56
CA TYR A 39 14.57 15.67 -5.17
C TYR A 39 15.23 16.73 -6.04
N ALA A 40 14.46 17.77 -6.36
CA ALA A 40 15.01 18.99 -6.92
C ALA A 40 15.67 19.82 -5.81
N THR A 41 16.96 20.12 -5.98
CA THR A 41 17.75 20.87 -5.01
C THR A 41 18.44 22.04 -5.70
N THR A 42 18.57 23.14 -4.98
CA THR A 42 19.31 24.34 -5.37
C THR A 42 20.26 24.76 -4.25
N THR A 43 21.20 25.66 -4.55
CA THR A 43 22.12 26.25 -3.56
C THR A 43 21.68 27.69 -3.33
N LEU A 44 21.38 28.03 -2.08
CA LEU A 44 20.95 29.36 -1.66
C LEU A 44 21.79 29.83 -0.48
N LYS A 45 21.86 31.15 -0.30
CA LYS A 45 22.46 31.77 0.88
C LYS A 45 21.38 31.91 1.95
N ILE A 46 21.49 31.16 3.04
CA ILE A 46 20.58 31.16 4.19
C ILE A 46 21.35 31.70 5.39
N GLN A 47 20.90 32.82 6.00
CA GLN A 47 21.56 33.45 7.16
C GLN A 47 23.08 33.59 6.96
N GLU A 48 23.47 34.20 5.85
CA GLU A 48 24.85 34.43 5.43
C GLU A 48 25.71 33.21 5.05
N LYS A 49 25.20 31.99 5.21
CA LYS A 49 25.90 30.77 4.82
C LYS A 49 25.30 30.15 3.57
N TRP A 50 26.15 29.61 2.70
CA TRP A 50 25.69 28.81 1.57
C TRP A 50 25.17 27.46 2.05
N GLY A 51 23.98 27.07 1.57
CA GLY A 51 23.36 25.81 1.91
C GLY A 51 22.54 25.25 0.75
N HIS A 52 22.26 23.96 0.83
CA HIS A 52 21.39 23.29 -0.13
C HIS A 52 19.93 23.40 0.33
N MET A 53 19.06 23.86 -0.57
CA MET A 53 17.62 23.98 -0.36
C MET A 53 16.89 23.06 -1.33
N LYS A 54 15.94 22.27 -0.82
CA LYS A 54 15.07 21.44 -1.66
C LYS A 54 13.85 22.26 -2.11
N MET A 55 13.36 22.00 -3.32
CA MET A 55 12.29 22.76 -3.97
C MET A 55 11.01 22.83 -3.12
N HIS A 56 10.50 21.67 -2.69
CA HIS A 56 9.33 21.59 -1.80
C HIS A 56 9.46 22.39 -0.51
N ARG A 57 10.66 22.52 0.07
CA ARG A 57 10.87 23.33 1.29
C ARG A 57 10.75 24.82 1.00
N LEU A 58 11.24 25.25 -0.16
CA LEU A 58 11.16 26.64 -0.59
C LEU A 58 9.71 27.04 -0.89
N ILE A 59 8.95 26.18 -1.60
CA ILE A 59 7.55 26.41 -1.95
C ILE A 59 6.66 26.60 -0.72
N LEU A 60 6.83 25.76 0.30
CA LEU A 60 6.05 25.84 1.54
C LEU A 60 6.63 26.78 2.60
N GLY A 61 7.82 27.37 2.36
CA GLY A 61 8.48 28.21 3.36
C GLY A 61 8.72 27.48 4.69
N ALA A 62 8.99 26.18 4.65
CA ALA A 62 8.94 25.34 5.83
C ALA A 62 10.05 25.69 6.85
N PRO A 63 9.72 25.85 8.15
CA PRO A 63 10.70 26.20 9.17
C PRO A 63 11.79 25.11 9.30
N LEU A 64 12.98 25.51 9.72
CA LEU A 64 14.15 24.62 9.85
C LEU A 64 13.90 23.40 10.75
N SER A 65 13.02 23.53 11.74
CA SER A 65 12.65 22.47 12.69
C SER A 65 11.64 21.45 12.13
N MET A 66 11.03 21.72 10.97
CA MET A 66 10.03 20.85 10.36
C MET A 66 10.53 20.28 9.04
N ASP A 67 10.01 19.13 8.68
CA ASP A 67 10.21 18.47 7.40
C ASP A 67 9.00 18.74 6.49
N VAL A 68 9.16 18.51 5.20
CA VAL A 68 8.07 18.58 4.23
C VAL A 68 8.01 17.23 3.53
N ASP A 69 6.82 16.66 3.52
CA ASP A 69 6.54 15.33 2.99
C ASP A 69 5.74 15.43 1.69
N HIS A 70 5.95 14.43 0.82
CA HIS A 70 5.25 14.28 -0.46
C HIS A 70 4.17 13.23 -0.31
N CYS A 71 2.90 13.62 -0.38
CA CYS A 71 1.76 12.72 -0.18
C CYS A 71 1.82 11.48 -1.10
N ASN A 72 2.23 11.67 -2.35
CA ASN A 72 2.38 10.60 -3.35
C ASN A 72 3.72 9.86 -3.32
N HIS A 73 4.64 10.23 -2.42
CA HIS A 73 6.01 9.70 -2.32
C HIS A 73 6.88 9.92 -3.57
N ASP A 74 6.55 10.90 -4.41
CA ASP A 74 7.37 11.36 -5.53
C ASP A 74 8.03 12.70 -5.18
N GLY A 75 9.32 12.66 -4.88
CA GLY A 75 10.10 13.85 -4.49
C GLY A 75 10.34 14.87 -5.62
N LEU A 76 9.92 14.56 -6.86
CA LEU A 76 9.95 15.49 -7.99
C LEU A 76 8.59 16.16 -8.25
N ASP A 77 7.51 15.68 -7.64
CA ASP A 77 6.20 16.33 -7.72
C ASP A 77 6.05 17.34 -6.58
N ASN A 78 6.43 18.59 -6.84
CA ASN A 78 6.46 19.67 -5.85
C ASN A 78 5.22 20.57 -5.94
N ARG A 79 4.12 20.10 -6.52
CA ARG A 79 2.82 20.80 -6.49
C ARG A 79 2.30 20.89 -5.06
N ARG A 80 1.76 22.04 -4.64
CA ARG A 80 1.29 22.34 -3.28
C ARG A 80 0.32 21.31 -2.74
N GLN A 81 -0.62 20.84 -3.55
CA GLN A 81 -1.56 19.77 -3.17
C GLN A 81 -0.89 18.44 -2.79
N ASN A 82 0.35 18.22 -3.25
CA ASN A 82 1.14 17.03 -2.95
C ASN A 82 2.14 17.26 -1.80
N LEU A 83 2.25 18.47 -1.25
CA LEU A 83 3.21 18.82 -0.21
C LEU A 83 2.53 19.09 1.13
N ARG A 84 3.13 18.63 2.22
CA ARG A 84 2.67 18.93 3.58
C ARG A 84 3.83 19.20 4.53
N ILE A 85 3.71 20.23 5.38
CA ILE A 85 4.65 20.45 6.49
C ILE A 85 4.36 19.42 7.57
N CYS A 86 5.37 18.68 8.00
CA CYS A 86 5.25 17.66 9.02
C CYS A 86 6.43 17.73 9.99
N SER A 87 6.21 17.33 11.24
CA SER A 87 7.30 17.03 12.16
C SER A 87 8.04 15.77 11.68
N ARG A 88 9.30 15.66 12.10
CA ARG A 88 10.14 14.49 11.79
C ARG A 88 9.52 13.17 12.28
N THR A 89 8.77 13.24 13.38
CA THR A 89 8.04 12.10 13.95
C THR A 89 6.85 11.71 13.07
N GLU A 90 6.07 12.69 12.58
CA GLU A 90 4.95 12.45 11.66
C GLU A 90 5.45 11.87 10.33
N ASN A 91 6.53 12.41 9.77
CA ASN A 91 7.11 11.89 8.54
C ASN A 91 7.57 10.41 8.70
N ASN A 92 8.24 10.09 9.80
CA ASN A 92 8.65 8.71 10.07
C ASN A 92 7.48 7.76 10.32
N ARG A 93 6.33 8.27 10.78
CA ARG A 93 5.11 7.45 10.89
C ARG A 93 4.59 7.05 9.52
N ASN A 94 4.90 7.76 8.44
CA ASN A 94 4.51 7.43 7.06
C ASN A 94 5.42 6.39 6.39
N GLN A 95 6.17 5.62 7.18
CA GLN A 95 6.99 4.55 6.61
C GLN A 95 6.14 3.34 6.22
N ARG A 96 6.44 2.81 5.03
CA ARG A 96 5.85 1.58 4.50
C ARG A 96 6.08 0.40 5.44
N PRO A 97 5.19 -0.61 5.43
CA PRO A 97 5.37 -1.83 6.21
C PRO A 97 6.72 -2.51 5.93
N LEU A 98 7.29 -3.10 6.97
CA LEU A 98 8.57 -3.82 6.91
C LEU A 98 8.50 -4.96 5.89
N ARG A 99 9.52 -5.05 5.02
CA ARG A 99 9.64 -6.16 4.06
C ARG A 99 9.79 -7.48 4.81
N GLY A 100 8.96 -8.47 4.47
CA GLY A 100 8.99 -9.81 5.09
C GLY A 100 8.01 -10.01 6.24
N GLY A 101 7.15 -9.02 6.53
CA GLY A 101 6.03 -9.18 7.47
C GLY A 101 4.98 -10.19 6.98
N THR A 102 4.09 -10.58 7.89
CA THR A 102 2.96 -11.48 7.58
C THR A 102 1.84 -10.80 6.79
N SER A 103 1.87 -9.46 6.72
CA SER A 103 0.86 -8.60 6.11
C SER A 103 1.51 -7.67 5.09
N ILE A 104 0.77 -7.33 4.03
CA ILE A 104 1.13 -6.24 3.11
C ILE A 104 0.66 -4.88 3.62
N PHE A 105 -0.30 -4.87 4.55
CA PHE A 105 -0.89 -3.66 5.13
C PHE A 105 -0.16 -3.25 6.40
N LYS A 106 0.03 -1.94 6.54
CA LYS A 106 0.67 -1.28 7.67
C LYS A 106 -0.14 -1.50 8.94
N GLY A 107 0.57 -1.82 10.04
CA GLY A 107 -0.03 -2.06 11.35
C GLY A 107 -0.80 -3.37 11.48
N VAL A 108 -0.82 -4.21 10.45
CA VAL A 108 -1.54 -5.49 10.44
C VAL A 108 -0.55 -6.64 10.50
N HIS A 109 -0.87 -7.69 11.24
CA HIS A 109 -0.08 -8.92 11.27
C HIS A 109 -0.93 -10.14 11.65
N PHE A 110 -0.54 -11.31 11.15
CA PHE A 110 -1.19 -12.57 11.53
C PHE A 110 -0.63 -13.09 12.85
N SER A 111 -1.50 -13.24 13.86
CA SER A 111 -1.19 -13.87 15.14
C SER A 111 -1.39 -15.39 15.02
N ARG A 112 -0.32 -16.16 15.18
CA ARG A 112 -0.39 -17.63 15.10
C ARG A 112 -1.10 -18.24 16.30
N ASP A 113 -0.98 -17.62 17.46
CA ASP A 113 -1.52 -18.13 18.72
C ASP A 113 -3.06 -18.05 18.74
N THR A 114 -3.62 -16.98 18.17
CA THR A 114 -5.07 -16.78 18.07
C THR A 114 -5.65 -17.20 16.72
N GLY A 115 -4.80 -17.56 15.75
CA GLY A 115 -5.19 -17.86 14.38
C GLY A 115 -5.90 -16.71 13.65
N SER A 116 -5.71 -15.47 14.12
CA SER A 116 -6.47 -14.28 13.69
C SER A 116 -5.56 -13.15 13.23
N TRP A 117 -6.13 -12.20 12.48
CA TRP A 117 -5.42 -11.00 12.02
C TRP A 117 -5.51 -9.89 13.05
N ALA A 118 -4.39 -9.41 13.56
CA ALA A 118 -4.34 -8.35 14.55
C ALA A 118 -4.00 -7.01 13.88
N ALA A 119 -4.74 -5.95 14.21
CA ALA A 119 -4.40 -4.58 13.85
C ALA A 119 -3.88 -3.81 15.06
N GLN A 120 -2.87 -2.98 14.86
CA GLN A 120 -2.29 -2.14 15.90
C GLN A 120 -1.79 -0.81 15.33
N ILE A 121 -1.86 0.23 16.14
CA ILE A 121 -1.46 1.60 15.76
C ILE A 121 -0.54 2.21 16.82
N SER A 122 0.59 2.77 16.39
CA SER A 122 1.56 3.40 17.31
C SER A 122 1.43 4.92 17.30
N LYS A 123 0.95 5.48 18.42
CA LYS A 123 0.79 6.93 18.59
C LYS A 123 2.12 7.69 18.79
N GLY A 124 3.26 6.98 18.78
CA GLY A 124 4.60 7.53 18.99
C GLY A 124 5.02 7.56 20.47
N GLY A 125 6.29 7.22 20.73
CA GLY A 125 6.88 7.29 22.07
C GLY A 125 6.39 6.25 23.09
N GLY A 126 5.56 5.28 22.70
CA GLY A 126 4.98 4.28 23.59
C GLY A 126 4.51 3.00 22.87
N PRO A 127 3.93 2.04 23.61
CA PRO A 127 3.46 0.78 23.05
C PRO A 127 2.35 0.99 22.02
N ALA A 128 2.32 0.14 20.99
CA ALA A 128 1.26 0.18 20.00
C ALA A 128 -0.09 -0.13 20.66
N THR A 129 -1.11 0.66 20.33
CA THR A 129 -2.49 0.40 20.73
C THR A 129 -3.04 -0.72 19.87
N HIS A 130 -3.49 -1.79 20.53
CA HIS A 130 -4.18 -2.89 19.87
C HIS A 130 -5.58 -2.45 19.45
N LEU A 131 -5.87 -2.57 18.15
CA LEU A 131 -7.15 -2.16 17.56
C LEU A 131 -8.16 -3.30 17.47
N GLY A 132 -7.71 -4.54 17.63
CA GLY A 132 -8.56 -5.72 17.63
C GLY A 132 -7.97 -6.90 16.87
N LEU A 133 -8.65 -8.03 17.01
CA LEU A 133 -8.44 -9.24 16.24
C LEU A 133 -9.58 -9.37 15.22
N PHE A 134 -9.23 -9.71 14.00
CA PHE A 134 -10.11 -9.74 12.85
C PHE A 134 -10.00 -11.11 12.17
N ALA A 135 -11.09 -11.50 11.50
CA ALA A 135 -11.09 -12.74 10.75
C ALA A 135 -10.17 -12.66 9.52
N THR A 136 -9.89 -11.43 9.06
CA THR A 136 -9.22 -11.19 7.80
C THR A 136 -8.20 -10.06 7.84
N GLU A 137 -7.21 -10.12 6.94
CA GLU A 137 -6.18 -9.09 6.81
C GLU A 137 -6.78 -7.75 6.36
N VAL A 138 -7.82 -7.80 5.51
CA VAL A 138 -8.50 -6.60 4.99
C VAL A 138 -9.30 -5.90 6.10
N GLU A 139 -10.07 -6.64 6.90
CA GLU A 139 -10.81 -6.07 8.04
C GLU A 139 -9.85 -5.42 9.05
N ALA A 140 -8.70 -6.05 9.29
CA ALA A 140 -7.64 -5.49 10.11
C ALA A 140 -7.06 -4.21 9.50
N ALA A 141 -6.87 -4.16 8.18
CA ALA A 141 -6.39 -2.98 7.47
C ALA A 141 -7.41 -1.83 7.47
N GLU A 142 -8.71 -2.11 7.34
CA GLU A 142 -9.79 -1.14 7.47
C GLU A 142 -9.87 -0.57 8.88
N ALA A 143 -9.75 -1.44 9.90
CA ALA A 143 -9.68 -1.01 11.29
C ALA A 143 -8.48 -0.11 11.55
N TYR A 144 -7.31 -0.46 10.98
CA TYR A 144 -6.15 0.42 11.00
C TYR A 144 -6.44 1.76 10.32
N ASN A 145 -7.06 1.78 9.14
CA ASN A 145 -7.37 3.01 8.41
C ASN A 145 -8.30 3.94 9.21
N ARG A 146 -9.36 3.39 9.82
CA ARG A 146 -10.26 4.15 10.69
C ARG A 146 -9.51 4.77 11.86
N ALA A 147 -8.69 3.97 12.55
CA ALA A 147 -7.89 4.45 13.66
C ALA A 147 -6.83 5.47 13.21
N ALA A 148 -6.22 5.28 12.03
CA ALA A 148 -5.24 6.21 11.49
C ALA A 148 -5.86 7.59 11.23
N VAL A 149 -7.04 7.63 10.62
CA VAL A 149 -7.80 8.88 10.43
C VAL A 149 -8.15 9.52 11.77
N GLU A 150 -8.61 8.74 12.74
CA GLU A 150 -8.95 9.25 14.08
C GLU A 150 -7.75 9.82 14.84
N PHE A 151 -6.61 9.12 14.82
CA PHE A 151 -5.43 9.50 15.62
C PHE A 151 -4.50 10.49 14.91
N TYR A 152 -4.44 10.48 13.58
CA TYR A 152 -3.48 11.29 12.81
C TYR A 152 -4.14 12.34 11.92
N GLY A 153 -5.46 12.32 11.74
CA GLY A 153 -6.18 13.30 10.93
C GLY A 153 -5.66 13.38 9.50
N GLU A 154 -5.32 14.59 9.04
CA GLU A 154 -4.77 14.86 7.70
C GLU A 154 -3.39 14.22 7.44
N PHE A 155 -2.70 13.80 8.51
CA PHE A 155 -1.41 13.09 8.41
C PHE A 155 -1.57 11.57 8.32
N ALA A 156 -2.79 11.06 8.35
CA ALA A 156 -3.05 9.62 8.27
C ALA A 156 -2.65 9.05 6.91
N GLU A 157 -1.55 8.30 6.87
CA GLU A 157 -1.27 7.41 5.75
C GLU A 157 -2.13 6.14 5.89
N ILE A 158 -3.19 6.07 5.08
CA ILE A 158 -4.09 4.92 5.04
C ILE A 158 -3.53 3.81 4.12
N ASN A 159 -3.83 2.57 4.48
CA ASN A 159 -3.64 1.43 3.61
C ASN A 159 -4.58 1.56 2.40
N HIS A 160 -4.04 1.57 1.19
CA HIS A 160 -4.84 1.45 -0.03
C HIS A 160 -5.32 0.01 -0.18
N ILE A 161 -6.61 -0.21 0.05
CA ILE A 161 -7.26 -1.51 -0.04
C ILE A 161 -7.87 -1.60 -1.44
N PRO A 162 -7.36 -2.46 -2.34
CA PRO A 162 -7.89 -2.57 -3.70
C PRO A 162 -9.35 -3.01 -3.69
N GLU A 163 -10.22 -2.25 -4.36
CA GLU A 163 -11.61 -2.64 -4.54
C GLU A 163 -11.70 -3.96 -5.31
N GLY A 164 -12.47 -4.92 -4.77
CA GLY A 164 -12.60 -6.26 -5.33
C GLY A 164 -11.66 -7.32 -4.75
N ILE A 165 -10.84 -7.00 -3.75
CA ILE A 165 -10.25 -8.02 -2.88
C ILE A 165 -11.31 -8.41 -1.85
N CYS A 166 -11.89 -9.61 -2.04
CA CYS A 166 -12.84 -10.18 -1.09
C CYS A 166 -12.21 -10.19 0.32
N PRO A 167 -12.91 -9.66 1.35
CA PRO A 167 -12.38 -9.54 2.71
C PRO A 167 -11.81 -10.86 3.24
N ILE A 168 -12.31 -12.02 2.81
CA ILE A 168 -12.06 -13.33 3.45
C ILE A 168 -10.70 -13.99 3.08
N ILE A 169 -9.90 -13.43 2.17
CA ILE A 169 -8.76 -14.16 1.58
C ILE A 169 -7.43 -13.49 1.86
N VAL A 170 -6.90 -13.70 3.07
CA VAL A 170 -5.45 -13.90 3.21
C VAL A 170 -5.23 -15.09 4.14
N CYS A 171 -5.40 -16.28 3.58
CA CYS A 171 -4.76 -17.46 4.12
C CYS A 171 -3.99 -18.08 2.95
N ARG A 172 -2.77 -17.56 2.74
CA ARG A 172 -1.75 -18.04 1.80
C ARG A 172 -2.26 -18.45 0.42
N THR A 173 -2.56 -17.49 -0.46
CA THR A 173 -2.48 -17.74 -1.91
C THR A 173 -1.02 -17.56 -2.33
N TRP A 174 -0.20 -18.59 -2.11
CA TRP A 174 1.00 -18.74 -2.94
C TRP A 174 0.50 -19.16 -4.33
N GLY A 175 0.27 -18.20 -5.23
CA GLY A 175 -0.29 -18.53 -6.53
C GLY A 175 -0.50 -17.33 -7.46
N THR A 176 -0.52 -17.63 -8.75
CA THR A 176 -0.75 -16.73 -9.89
C THR A 176 -2.21 -16.29 -10.06
N SER A 177 -3.10 -16.59 -9.10
CA SER A 177 -4.55 -16.35 -9.18
C SER A 177 -5.07 -15.57 -7.98
N LYS A 178 -6.15 -14.81 -8.20
CA LYS A 178 -6.94 -14.16 -7.14
C LYS A 178 -7.96 -15.08 -6.45
N TYR A 179 -8.22 -16.28 -6.99
CA TYR A 179 -9.23 -17.20 -6.45
C TYR A 179 -8.61 -18.39 -5.70
N ARG A 180 -9.31 -18.84 -4.65
CA ARG A 180 -8.88 -19.95 -3.80
C ARG A 180 -8.81 -21.25 -4.59
N GLY A 181 -7.68 -21.94 -4.46
CA GLY A 181 -7.44 -23.23 -5.11
C GLY A 181 -7.23 -23.14 -6.62
N VAL A 182 -7.12 -21.93 -7.17
CA VAL A 182 -6.86 -21.68 -8.60
C VAL A 182 -5.41 -21.26 -8.79
N SER A 183 -4.78 -21.74 -9.87
CA SER A 183 -3.42 -21.33 -10.25
C SER A 183 -3.19 -21.50 -11.75
N TRP A 184 -2.37 -20.65 -12.35
CA TRP A 184 -2.00 -20.73 -13.77
C TRP A 184 -0.88 -21.75 -14.03
N ASP A 185 -1.14 -22.73 -14.88
CA ASP A 185 -0.12 -23.65 -15.43
C ASP A 185 0.48 -23.06 -16.71
N ARG A 186 1.73 -22.60 -16.62
CA ARG A 186 2.45 -21.97 -17.74
C ARG A 186 2.76 -22.91 -18.90
N LYS A 187 2.90 -24.22 -18.65
CA LYS A 187 3.23 -25.20 -19.70
C LYS A 187 2.01 -25.53 -20.54
N LYS A 188 0.86 -25.66 -19.89
CA LYS A 188 -0.40 -25.99 -20.55
C LYS A 188 -1.21 -24.77 -20.95
N ARG A 189 -0.84 -23.58 -20.48
CA ARG A 189 -1.54 -22.31 -20.70
C ARG A 189 -3.02 -22.41 -20.30
N LYS A 190 -3.27 -22.99 -19.13
CA LYS A 190 -4.62 -23.18 -18.56
C LYS A 190 -4.60 -22.82 -17.08
N TRP A 191 -5.74 -22.37 -16.57
CA TRP A 191 -6.01 -22.27 -15.14
C TRP A 191 -6.30 -23.66 -14.58
N VAL A 192 -5.74 -23.96 -13.41
CA VAL A 192 -5.87 -25.26 -12.74
C VAL A 192 -6.55 -25.06 -11.40
N SER A 193 -7.55 -25.87 -11.11
CA SER A 193 -8.30 -25.86 -9.86
C SER A 193 -8.00 -27.09 -9.01
N LEU A 194 -7.72 -26.89 -7.72
CA LEU A 194 -7.30 -27.92 -6.76
C LEU A 194 -7.98 -27.67 -5.41
N ILE A 195 -8.40 -28.74 -4.71
CA ILE A 195 -8.89 -28.66 -3.34
C ILE A 195 -8.20 -29.67 -2.43
N GLN A 196 -7.79 -29.23 -1.24
CA GLN A 196 -7.30 -30.11 -0.19
C GLN A 196 -8.41 -30.45 0.80
N HIS A 197 -8.59 -31.75 1.05
CA HIS A 197 -9.52 -32.27 2.07
C HIS A 197 -8.90 -33.51 2.74
N LYS A 198 -8.98 -33.60 4.08
CA LYS A 198 -8.41 -34.70 4.89
C LYS A 198 -6.98 -35.09 4.47
N HIS A 199 -6.10 -34.10 4.33
CA HIS A 199 -4.69 -34.26 3.94
C HIS A 199 -4.41 -34.78 2.52
N LYS A 200 -5.45 -34.97 1.69
CA LYS A 200 -5.31 -35.32 0.27
C LYS A 200 -5.67 -34.12 -0.61
N VAL A 201 -4.93 -33.95 -1.71
CA VAL A 201 -5.20 -32.94 -2.73
C VAL A 201 -5.98 -33.60 -3.88
N TYR A 202 -7.08 -32.96 -4.27
CA TYR A 202 -7.96 -33.38 -5.35
C TYR A 202 -7.84 -32.37 -6.48
N PHE A 203 -7.61 -32.88 -7.68
CA PHE A 203 -7.57 -32.09 -8.90
C PHE A 203 -8.98 -31.94 -9.47
N LEU A 204 -9.41 -30.70 -9.71
CA LEU A 204 -10.78 -30.36 -10.10
C LEU A 204 -10.91 -30.05 -11.59
N GLY A 205 -9.81 -29.76 -12.28
CA GLY A 205 -9.80 -29.55 -13.72
C GLY A 205 -8.79 -28.51 -14.20
N GLN A 206 -8.75 -28.34 -15.52
CA GLN A 206 -8.05 -27.25 -16.20
C GLN A 206 -9.08 -26.44 -17.00
N PHE A 207 -8.91 -25.12 -17.02
CA PHE A 207 -9.88 -24.17 -17.54
C PHE A 207 -9.17 -23.10 -18.36
N ASP A 208 -9.86 -22.55 -19.36
CA ASP A 208 -9.36 -21.40 -20.12
C ASP A 208 -9.53 -20.10 -19.35
N ASP A 209 -10.57 -20.03 -18.52
CA ASP A 209 -10.90 -18.86 -17.73
C ASP A 209 -10.65 -19.08 -16.22
N GLU A 210 -10.21 -18.01 -15.56
CA GLU A 210 -9.86 -18.00 -14.14
C GLU A 210 -11.10 -18.15 -13.25
N VAL A 211 -12.24 -17.58 -13.67
CA VAL A 211 -13.52 -17.61 -12.96
C VAL A 211 -14.12 -19.01 -13.03
N GLU A 212 -14.05 -19.68 -14.17
CA GLU A 212 -14.53 -21.07 -14.32
C GLU A 212 -13.79 -22.03 -13.37
N ALA A 213 -12.46 -21.88 -13.27
CA ALA A 213 -11.66 -22.64 -12.32
C ALA A 213 -12.08 -22.40 -10.86
N ALA A 214 -12.47 -21.17 -10.54
CA ALA A 214 -12.93 -20.77 -9.22
C ALA A 214 -14.34 -21.29 -8.91
N ILE A 215 -15.24 -21.34 -9.90
CA ILE A 215 -16.56 -21.96 -9.78
C ILE A 215 -16.41 -23.46 -9.52
N ALA A 216 -15.49 -24.14 -10.21
CA ALA A 216 -15.19 -25.55 -9.97
C ALA A 216 -14.68 -25.79 -8.55
N TYR A 217 -13.85 -24.89 -8.02
CA TYR A 217 -13.41 -24.93 -6.62
C TYR A 217 -14.58 -24.84 -5.65
N ASP A 218 -15.51 -23.92 -5.89
CA ASP A 218 -16.65 -23.68 -5.00
C ASP A 218 -17.61 -24.87 -4.95
N LYS A 219 -17.90 -25.47 -6.11
CA LYS A 219 -18.68 -26.71 -6.20
C LYS A 219 -18.02 -27.82 -5.35
N ALA A 220 -16.72 -28.01 -5.50
CA ALA A 220 -15.99 -29.02 -4.73
C ALA A 220 -15.90 -28.66 -3.23
N ALA A 221 -15.76 -27.38 -2.89
CA ALA A 221 -15.71 -26.92 -1.52
C ALA A 221 -17.05 -27.17 -0.80
N ARG A 222 -18.18 -26.87 -1.44
CA ARG A 222 -19.52 -27.25 -0.91
C ARG A 222 -19.63 -28.75 -0.72
N HIS A 223 -19.18 -29.55 -1.70
CA HIS A 223 -19.22 -31.00 -1.62
C HIS A 223 -18.39 -31.57 -0.45
N TYR A 224 -17.13 -31.15 -0.30
CA TYR A 224 -16.22 -31.72 0.72
C TYR A 224 -16.36 -31.10 2.11
N LYS A 225 -16.85 -29.85 2.22
CA LYS A 225 -16.85 -29.08 3.48
C LYS A 225 -18.27 -28.67 3.94
N GLY A 226 -19.29 -29.00 3.16
CA GLY A 226 -20.69 -28.75 3.49
C GLY A 226 -21.08 -27.28 3.48
N HIS A 227 -22.13 -26.93 4.22
CA HIS A 227 -22.69 -25.57 4.27
C HIS A 227 -21.73 -24.51 4.84
N MET A 228 -20.72 -24.92 5.61
CA MET A 228 -19.68 -24.02 6.15
C MET A 228 -18.48 -23.86 5.20
N ALA A 229 -18.58 -24.35 3.96
CA ALA A 229 -17.52 -24.22 2.98
C ALA A 229 -17.21 -22.75 2.68
N LYS A 230 -15.92 -22.39 2.73
CA LYS A 230 -15.44 -21.08 2.27
C LYS A 230 -15.35 -21.09 0.74
N LEU A 231 -16.25 -20.34 0.09
CA LEU A 231 -16.39 -20.23 -1.36
C LEU A 231 -15.76 -18.93 -1.87
N ASN A 232 -15.33 -18.93 -3.13
CA ASN A 232 -14.91 -17.76 -3.88
C ASN A 232 -16.11 -16.85 -4.22
N PHE A 233 -17.30 -17.43 -4.49
CA PHE A 233 -18.54 -16.74 -4.86
C PHE A 233 -19.71 -17.08 -3.92
N PRO A 234 -19.71 -16.58 -2.68
CA PRO A 234 -20.74 -16.91 -1.68
C PRO A 234 -22.13 -16.31 -1.97
N LYS A 235 -22.22 -15.23 -2.76
CA LYS A 235 -23.48 -14.53 -3.12
C LYS A 235 -24.06 -14.97 -4.46
N MET A 236 -23.39 -15.87 -5.17
CA MET A 236 -23.91 -16.44 -6.40
C MET A 236 -24.87 -17.55 -5.99
N GLU A 237 -26.12 -17.19 -5.73
CA GLU A 237 -27.19 -18.19 -5.66
C GLU A 237 -27.24 -18.85 -7.03
N MET A 238 -26.88 -20.13 -7.05
CA MET A 238 -27.10 -20.95 -8.22
C MET A 238 -28.62 -21.08 -8.32
N ASN A 239 -29.24 -20.35 -9.22
CA ASN A 239 -30.59 -20.67 -9.66
C ASN A 239 -30.57 -22.14 -10.08
N HIS A 240 -31.22 -22.96 -9.28
CA HIS A 240 -31.48 -24.35 -9.61
C HIS A 240 -32.49 -24.34 -10.76
N GLU A 241 -32.03 -24.63 -11.97
CA GLU A 241 -32.88 -25.21 -13.02
C GLU A 241 -33.04 -26.72 -12.77
#